data_AF-A0A7W8G780-F1
#
_entry.id   AF-A0A7W8G780-F1
#
_cell.length_a   1.000
_cell.length_b   1.000
_cell.length_c   1.000
_cell.angle_alpha   90.00
_cell.angle_beta   90.00
_cell.angle_gamma   90.00
#
_symmetry.space_group_name_H-M   'P 1'
#
loop_
_entity.id
_entity.type
_entity.pdbx_description
1 polymer ?
#
loop_
_entity_poly.entity_id
_entity_poly.type
_entity_poly.pdbx_seq_one_letter_code
_entity_poly.pdbx_strand_id
1 'polypeptide(L)'
;MKKPFALIAVLLCLAPAFSHTHSLQLVQGEGKNIVERIKVPPKFKRIKAEPQSFAGYLRNYPLKEAASPLLLHNGNQKSNQEAHACIFDMPPESKLQENSQTIVRLYAQYLYASGKEKEISFHLTNGEICKWTEWLSDCERKRNLRKDVANDLKKWTKYEKPVSKKEKDEFFRSYLKNIFAHTSPLSMMEYESKSIEINQVRTGDILFDLNKPGYICMVVDICKNPETGEKAYLLAQSSSPASDFYVLKNPKLVNDPWYHEEDFRMPAETPEYLFPKDSWRRLSYLGN
;
A
#
# COMPACT_ATOMS: atom_id res chain seq x y z
N MET A 1 66.49 63.00 9.20
CA MET A 1 66.17 61.90 8.26
C MET A 1 65.51 60.78 9.06
N LYS A 2 64.17 60.65 8.99
CA LYS A 2 63.39 59.64 9.70
C LYS A 2 63.08 58.48 8.73
N LYS A 3 63.41 57.24 9.08
CA LYS A 3 62.99 56.02 8.36
C LYS A 3 61.72 55.45 9.01
N PRO A 4 60.73 54.94 8.24
CA PRO A 4 59.47 54.47 8.80
C PRO A 4 59.53 53.00 9.24
N PHE A 5 58.79 52.69 10.29
CA PHE A 5 58.43 51.35 10.75
C PHE A 5 57.40 50.73 9.79
N ALA A 6 57.63 49.49 9.34
CA ALA A 6 56.64 48.70 8.63
C ALA A 6 55.84 47.87 9.64
N LEU A 7 54.53 48.13 9.73
CA LEU A 7 53.57 47.37 10.52
C LEU A 7 53.14 46.14 9.68
N ILE A 8 53.45 44.93 10.15
CA ILE A 8 52.94 43.69 9.55
C ILE A 8 51.56 43.41 10.16
N ALA A 9 50.51 43.58 9.37
CA ALA A 9 49.16 43.16 9.73
C ALA A 9 48.99 41.67 9.43
N VAL A 10 48.83 40.86 10.47
CA VAL A 10 48.45 39.45 10.35
C VAL A 10 46.93 39.39 10.20
N LEU A 11 46.46 39.13 8.97
CA LEU A 11 45.06 38.78 8.73
C LEU A 11 44.84 37.33 9.18
N LEU A 12 44.13 37.12 10.30
CA LEU A 12 43.52 35.84 10.61
C LEU A 12 42.26 35.68 9.75
N CYS A 13 42.37 34.91 8.66
CA CYS A 13 41.20 34.41 7.93
C CYS A 13 40.58 33.26 8.74
N LEU A 14 39.57 33.57 9.55
CA LEU A 14 38.62 32.57 10.05
C LEU A 14 37.71 32.15 8.89
N ALA A 15 38.04 31.02 8.25
CA ALA A 15 37.13 30.37 7.31
C ALA A 15 35.92 29.81 8.09
N PRO A 16 34.67 30.07 7.67
CA PRO A 16 33.51 29.45 8.29
C PRO A 16 33.57 27.93 8.03
N ALA A 17 33.55 27.15 9.11
CA ALA A 17 33.35 25.71 9.03
C ALA A 17 31.93 25.45 8.55
N PHE A 18 31.75 25.25 7.25
CA PHE A 18 30.53 24.69 6.70
C PHE A 18 30.43 23.24 7.16
N SER A 19 29.65 23.01 8.21
CA SER A 19 29.18 21.67 8.52
C SER A 19 28.19 21.29 7.42
N HIS A 20 28.66 20.56 6.40
CA HIS A 20 27.76 19.87 5.48
C HIS A 20 27.10 18.74 6.26
N THR A 21 25.97 19.03 6.91
CA THR A 21 25.01 17.99 7.25
C THR A 21 24.53 17.39 5.94
N HIS A 22 25.15 16.27 5.53
CA HIS A 22 24.60 15.41 4.50
C HIS A 22 23.18 15.05 4.94
N SER A 23 22.17 15.61 4.27
CA SER A 23 20.79 15.22 4.48
C SER A 23 20.70 13.72 4.19
N LEU A 24 20.21 12.96 5.17
CA LEU A 24 20.16 11.50 5.07
C LEU A 24 19.14 11.11 4.00
N GLN A 25 19.61 10.58 2.87
CA GLN A 25 18.75 10.08 1.80
C GLN A 25 18.26 8.67 2.14
N LEU A 26 17.02 8.52 2.62
CA LEU A 26 16.47 7.21 2.97
C LEU A 26 15.89 6.43 1.79
N VAL A 27 15.64 7.08 0.65
CA VAL A 27 15.13 6.42 -0.57
C VAL A 27 16.27 6.16 -1.56
N GLN A 28 16.47 4.90 -1.94
CA GLN A 28 17.57 4.39 -2.76
C GLN A 28 17.08 3.94 -4.15
N GLY A 29 17.37 4.70 -5.21
CA GLY A 29 16.77 4.53 -6.53
C GLY A 29 16.77 3.11 -7.14
N GLU A 30 17.74 2.26 -6.81
CA GLU A 30 17.91 0.94 -7.45
C GLU A 30 17.14 -0.21 -6.76
N GLY A 31 16.64 -0.02 -5.53
CA GLY A 31 16.02 -1.13 -4.79
C GLY A 31 14.73 -1.62 -5.44
N LYS A 32 14.51 -2.94 -5.54
CA LYS A 32 13.38 -3.51 -6.31
C LYS A 32 12.12 -3.78 -5.49
N ASN A 33 12.22 -3.61 -4.18
CA ASN A 33 11.16 -3.80 -3.20
C ASN A 33 11.34 -2.79 -2.06
N ILE A 34 10.40 -2.71 -1.11
CA ILE A 34 10.46 -1.73 0.00
C ILE A 34 11.73 -1.89 0.85
N VAL A 35 12.17 -3.12 1.09
CA VAL A 35 13.32 -3.40 1.96
C VAL A 35 14.61 -2.85 1.36
N GLU A 36 14.78 -2.98 0.06
CA GLU A 36 15.95 -2.48 -0.68
C GLU A 36 15.84 -0.98 -0.98
N ARG A 37 14.65 -0.51 -1.37
CA ARG A 37 14.39 0.88 -1.85
C ARG A 37 14.36 1.88 -0.70
N ILE A 38 13.92 1.49 0.49
CA ILE A 38 13.72 2.42 1.61
C ILE A 38 14.57 1.95 2.79
N LYS A 39 15.58 2.76 3.16
CA LYS A 39 16.35 2.57 4.40
C LYS A 39 15.52 3.01 5.59
N VAL A 40 15.81 2.41 6.76
CA VAL A 40 15.22 2.85 8.03
C VAL A 40 15.94 4.10 8.55
N PRO A 41 15.27 4.94 9.37
CA PRO A 41 15.90 6.08 10.01
C PRO A 41 17.07 5.64 10.93
N PRO A 42 18.00 6.54 11.28
CA PRO A 42 19.13 6.22 12.15
C PRO A 42 18.65 5.64 13.49
N LYS A 43 19.33 4.59 13.98
CA LYS A 43 18.99 3.83 15.20
C LYS A 43 17.73 2.95 15.08
N PHE A 44 16.92 3.07 14.05
CA PHE A 44 15.77 2.18 13.86
C PHE A 44 16.19 0.85 13.23
N LYS A 45 15.38 -0.18 13.48
CA LYS A 45 15.47 -1.48 12.81
C LYS A 45 14.07 -1.90 12.37
N ARG A 46 13.93 -2.47 11.16
CA ARG A 46 12.64 -3.03 10.72
C ARG A 46 12.16 -4.06 11.74
N ILE A 47 10.89 -4.03 12.11
CA ILE A 47 10.30 -5.08 12.95
C ILE A 47 10.38 -6.40 12.17
N LYS A 48 10.74 -7.52 12.81
CA LYS A 48 10.82 -8.82 12.13
C LYS A 48 9.47 -9.17 11.51
N ALA A 49 9.46 -9.57 10.23
CA ALA A 49 8.30 -10.14 9.55
C ALA A 49 8.66 -11.54 9.08
N GLU A 50 7.76 -12.50 9.31
CA GLU A 50 7.95 -13.84 8.79
C GLU A 50 7.82 -13.83 7.26
N PRO A 51 8.65 -14.58 6.50
CA PRO A 51 8.65 -14.50 5.03
C PRO A 51 7.29 -14.75 4.37
N GLN A 52 6.48 -15.64 4.95
CA GLN A 52 5.14 -16.00 4.43
C GLN A 52 4.01 -15.18 5.07
N SER A 53 4.33 -14.14 5.85
CA SER A 53 3.32 -13.23 6.40
C SER A 53 2.92 -12.16 5.39
N PHE A 54 1.77 -11.51 5.60
CA PHE A 54 1.36 -10.38 4.77
C PHE A 54 2.37 -9.22 4.81
N ALA A 55 3.01 -8.98 5.96
CA ALA A 55 4.08 -8.00 6.06
C ALA A 55 5.31 -8.39 5.21
N GLY A 56 5.68 -9.67 5.22
CA GLY A 56 6.72 -10.21 4.33
C GLY A 56 6.36 -10.05 2.86
N TYR A 57 5.10 -10.30 2.50
CA TYR A 57 4.57 -10.12 1.14
C TYR A 57 4.67 -8.67 0.68
N LEU A 58 4.17 -7.70 1.46
CA LEU A 58 4.22 -6.28 1.08
C LEU A 58 5.65 -5.76 0.97
N ARG A 59 6.54 -6.17 1.89
CA ARG A 59 7.96 -5.78 1.90
C ARG A 59 8.72 -6.20 0.65
N ASN A 60 8.36 -7.36 0.10
CA ASN A 60 9.01 -7.95 -1.07
C ASN A 60 8.21 -7.75 -2.36
N TYR A 61 7.08 -7.03 -2.31
CA TYR A 61 6.29 -6.74 -3.49
C TYR A 61 7.13 -5.91 -4.48
N PRO A 62 7.18 -6.27 -5.78
CA PRO A 62 7.97 -5.55 -6.76
C PRO A 62 7.59 -4.07 -6.86
N LEU A 63 8.59 -3.20 -7.00
CA LEU A 63 8.41 -1.78 -7.26
C LEU A 63 8.72 -1.47 -8.72
N LYS A 64 8.12 -0.40 -9.23
CA LYS A 64 8.53 0.19 -10.50
C LYS A 64 9.92 0.83 -10.36
N GLU A 65 10.58 1.06 -11.51
CA GLU A 65 11.83 1.80 -11.60
C GLU A 65 11.69 3.19 -10.95
N ALA A 66 12.72 3.69 -10.28
CA ALA A 66 12.63 4.93 -9.48
C ALA A 66 12.17 6.17 -10.24
N ALA A 67 12.46 6.28 -11.54
CA ALA A 67 12.04 7.40 -12.38
C ALA A 67 10.64 7.22 -13.00
N SER A 68 9.91 6.16 -12.63
CA SER A 68 8.59 5.89 -13.18
C SER A 68 7.59 6.97 -12.76
N PRO A 69 6.79 7.53 -13.68
CA PRO A 69 5.74 8.47 -13.31
C PRO A 69 4.61 7.75 -12.57
N LEU A 70 3.93 8.47 -11.68
CA LEU A 70 2.73 7.99 -11.02
C LEU A 70 1.53 8.11 -11.97
N LEU A 71 0.93 6.99 -12.36
CA LEU A 71 -0.10 6.94 -13.39
C LEU A 71 -1.50 6.67 -12.83
N LEU A 72 -2.50 7.19 -13.54
CA LEU A 72 -3.92 6.85 -13.40
C LEU A 72 -4.24 5.62 -14.28
N HIS A 73 -5.40 5.01 -14.04
CA HIS A 73 -5.87 3.83 -14.79
C HIS A 73 -6.01 4.03 -16.31
N ASN A 74 -6.07 5.28 -16.78
CA ASN A 74 -6.13 5.63 -18.19
C ASN A 74 -4.74 5.87 -18.81
N GLY A 75 -3.66 5.67 -18.05
CA GLY A 75 -2.28 5.89 -18.49
C GLY A 75 -1.77 7.33 -18.36
N ASN A 76 -2.64 8.28 -17.99
CA ASN A 76 -2.22 9.67 -17.76
C ASN A 76 -1.49 9.79 -16.42
N GLN A 77 -0.60 10.76 -16.31
CA GLN A 77 0.05 11.07 -15.03
C GLN A 77 -0.97 11.64 -14.03
N LYS A 78 -0.87 11.21 -12.76
CA LYS A 78 -1.58 11.85 -11.65
C LYS A 78 -1.08 13.28 -11.46
N SER A 79 -1.95 14.22 -11.06
CA SER A 79 -1.58 15.64 -10.93
C SER A 79 -0.42 15.87 -9.95
N ASN A 80 -0.47 15.22 -8.79
CA ASN A 80 0.58 15.31 -7.78
C ASN A 80 1.63 14.21 -7.99
N GLN A 81 2.67 14.54 -8.75
CA GLN A 81 3.83 13.65 -8.94
C GLN A 81 4.78 13.66 -7.73
N GLU A 82 4.62 14.57 -6.77
CA GLU A 82 5.53 14.69 -5.63
C GLU A 82 5.11 13.87 -4.41
N ALA A 83 3.91 13.31 -4.41
CA ALA A 83 3.34 12.61 -3.25
C ALA A 83 4.04 11.28 -2.90
N HIS A 84 4.80 10.69 -3.83
CA HIS A 84 5.25 9.30 -3.72
C HIS A 84 6.76 9.18 -3.47
N ALA A 85 7.15 8.26 -2.59
CA ALA A 85 8.53 7.87 -2.36
C ALA A 85 8.96 6.72 -3.29
N CYS A 86 8.04 5.79 -3.57
CA CYS A 86 8.20 4.74 -4.58
C CYS A 86 6.82 4.20 -4.99
N ILE A 87 6.76 3.51 -6.13
CA ILE A 87 5.52 3.01 -6.73
C ILE A 87 5.58 1.49 -6.79
N PHE A 88 4.55 0.80 -6.31
CA PHE A 88 4.42 -0.64 -6.47
C PHE A 88 4.16 -0.98 -7.94
N ASP A 89 4.75 -2.08 -8.41
CA ASP A 89 4.44 -2.63 -9.74
C ASP A 89 3.11 -3.38 -9.71
N MET A 90 2.05 -2.63 -9.41
CA MET A 90 0.67 -3.05 -9.38
C MET A 90 -0.17 -1.98 -10.08
N PRO A 91 -0.14 -1.90 -11.42
CA PRO A 91 -1.01 -0.99 -12.13
C PRO A 91 -2.48 -1.36 -11.88
N PRO A 92 -3.40 -0.38 -11.83
CA PRO A 92 -4.82 -0.64 -11.70
C PRO A 92 -5.32 -1.42 -12.93
N GLU A 93 -6.05 -2.53 -12.70
CA GLU A 93 -6.58 -3.36 -13.81
C GLU A 93 -7.81 -2.74 -14.48
N SER A 94 -8.45 -1.76 -13.83
CA SER A 94 -9.59 -1.03 -14.36
C SER A 94 -9.83 0.26 -13.57
N LYS A 95 -10.74 1.12 -14.08
CA LYS A 95 -11.23 2.30 -13.35
C LYS A 95 -11.90 2.00 -12.01
N LEU A 96 -12.35 0.75 -11.79
CA LEU A 96 -12.99 0.33 -10.54
C LEU A 96 -11.98 0.05 -9.42
N GLN A 97 -10.69 -0.11 -9.74
CA GLN A 97 -9.66 -0.41 -8.76
C GLN A 97 -9.18 0.88 -8.06
N GLU A 98 -10.10 1.52 -7.35
CA GLU A 98 -9.79 2.65 -6.48
C GLU A 98 -9.15 2.19 -5.16
N ASN A 99 -9.03 3.08 -4.18
CA ASN A 99 -8.26 2.86 -2.96
C ASN A 99 -8.68 1.60 -2.17
N SER A 100 -9.98 1.45 -1.86
CA SER A 100 -10.50 0.27 -1.15
C SER A 100 -10.30 -1.03 -1.95
N GLN A 101 -10.47 -0.97 -3.28
CA GLN A 101 -10.34 -2.14 -4.14
C GLN A 101 -8.88 -2.58 -4.30
N THR A 102 -7.94 -1.65 -4.32
CA THR A 102 -6.50 -1.96 -4.28
C THR A 102 -6.12 -2.69 -2.99
N ILE A 103 -6.66 -2.26 -1.85
CA ILE A 103 -6.47 -2.94 -0.56
C ILE A 103 -7.03 -4.37 -0.61
N VAL A 104 -8.27 -4.53 -1.07
CA VAL A 104 -8.89 -5.86 -1.26
C VAL A 104 -8.03 -6.74 -2.18
N ARG A 105 -7.53 -6.19 -3.30
CA ARG A 105 -6.66 -6.88 -4.24
C ARG A 105 -5.38 -7.39 -3.59
N LEU A 106 -4.71 -6.57 -2.77
CA LEU A 106 -3.48 -6.95 -2.08
C LEU A 106 -3.69 -8.16 -1.15
N TYR A 107 -4.74 -8.12 -0.33
CA TYR A 107 -5.08 -9.24 0.55
C TYR A 107 -5.47 -10.49 -0.22
N ALA A 108 -6.32 -10.35 -1.24
CA ALA A 108 -6.76 -11.47 -2.06
C ALA A 108 -5.58 -12.13 -2.79
N GLN A 109 -4.68 -11.34 -3.40
CA GLN A 109 -3.50 -11.85 -4.07
C GLN A 109 -2.51 -12.50 -3.11
N TYR A 110 -2.31 -11.93 -1.92
CA TYR A 110 -1.48 -12.56 -0.90
C TYR A 110 -2.03 -13.93 -0.49
N LEU A 111 -3.33 -14.01 -0.16
CA LEU A 111 -3.98 -15.27 0.23
C LEU A 111 -3.91 -16.30 -0.90
N TYR A 112 -4.17 -15.86 -2.14
CA TYR A 112 -4.11 -16.69 -3.33
C TYR A 112 -2.69 -17.22 -3.58
N ALA A 113 -1.67 -16.36 -3.56
CA ALA A 113 -0.27 -16.73 -3.74
C ALA A 113 0.27 -17.61 -2.60
N SER A 114 -0.28 -17.47 -1.40
CA SER A 114 0.08 -18.27 -0.22
C SER A 114 -0.67 -19.61 -0.13
N GLY A 115 -1.49 -19.96 -1.13
CA GLY A 115 -2.30 -21.19 -1.12
C GLY A 115 -3.45 -21.18 -0.10
N LYS A 116 -3.75 -20.02 0.51
CA LYS A 116 -4.81 -19.82 1.51
C LYS A 116 -6.15 -19.46 0.86
N GLU A 117 -6.46 -20.11 -0.26
CA GLU A 117 -7.62 -19.78 -1.09
C GLU A 117 -8.97 -19.90 -0.35
N LYS A 118 -9.04 -20.76 0.67
CA LYS A 118 -10.24 -20.93 1.52
C LYS A 118 -10.53 -19.71 2.41
N GLU A 119 -9.53 -18.86 2.65
CA GLU A 119 -9.67 -17.64 3.44
C GLU A 119 -10.11 -16.44 2.57
N ILE A 120 -10.13 -16.58 1.24
CA ILE A 120 -10.50 -15.48 0.34
C ILE A 120 -12.02 -15.31 0.36
N SER A 121 -12.45 -14.26 1.06
CA SER A 121 -13.84 -13.97 1.35
C SER A 121 -14.01 -12.47 1.59
N PHE A 122 -14.98 -11.85 0.94
CA PHE A 122 -15.27 -10.42 1.09
C PHE A 122 -16.77 -10.16 1.14
N HIS A 123 -17.19 -9.24 2.00
CA HIS A 123 -18.53 -8.70 2.09
C HIS A 123 -18.79 -7.75 0.93
N LEU A 124 -19.97 -7.87 0.34
CA LEU A 124 -20.48 -6.95 -0.65
C LEU A 124 -21.18 -5.76 0.03
N THR A 125 -21.58 -4.76 -0.74
CA THR A 125 -22.30 -3.57 -0.23
C THR A 125 -23.62 -3.88 0.46
N ASN A 126 -24.23 -5.04 0.22
CA ASN A 126 -25.45 -5.51 0.87
C ASN A 126 -25.17 -6.41 2.11
N GLY A 127 -23.90 -6.58 2.50
CA GLY A 127 -23.49 -7.44 3.62
C GLY A 127 -23.39 -8.93 3.27
N GLU A 128 -23.72 -9.36 2.05
CA GLU A 128 -23.52 -10.75 1.65
C GLU A 128 -22.04 -11.07 1.51
N ILE A 129 -21.65 -12.29 1.88
CA ILE A 129 -20.27 -12.75 1.80
C ILE A 129 -20.05 -13.47 0.46
N CYS A 130 -19.14 -12.97 -0.36
CA CYS A 130 -18.74 -13.61 -1.60
C CYS A 130 -17.40 -14.36 -1.42
N LYS A 131 -17.47 -15.68 -1.24
CA LYS A 131 -16.27 -16.52 -1.07
C LYS A 131 -15.70 -16.98 -2.41
N TRP A 132 -14.38 -16.94 -2.55
CA TRP A 132 -13.70 -17.45 -3.74
C TRP A 132 -13.99 -18.93 -4.01
N THR A 133 -14.03 -19.77 -2.97
CA THR A 133 -14.28 -21.21 -3.12
C THR A 133 -15.69 -21.51 -3.60
N GLU A 134 -16.68 -20.74 -3.18
CA GLU A 134 -18.08 -20.87 -3.63
C GLU A 134 -18.20 -20.37 -5.09
N TRP A 135 -17.58 -19.24 -5.41
CA TRP A 135 -17.49 -18.72 -6.78
C TRP A 135 -16.86 -19.73 -7.76
N LEU A 136 -15.80 -20.42 -7.31
CA LEU A 136 -15.16 -21.49 -8.06
C LEU A 136 -16.09 -22.71 -8.24
N SER A 137 -16.80 -23.10 -7.18
CA SER A 137 -17.72 -24.26 -7.17
C SER A 137 -18.98 -24.04 -8.01
N ASP A 138 -19.51 -22.82 -8.06
CA ASP A 138 -20.70 -22.50 -8.86
C ASP A 138 -20.45 -22.69 -10.37
N CYS A 139 -19.20 -22.53 -10.81
CA CYS A 139 -18.78 -22.92 -12.17
C CYS A 139 -18.78 -24.44 -12.35
N GLU A 140 -18.37 -25.21 -11.34
CA GLU A 140 -18.43 -26.68 -11.37
C GLU A 140 -19.87 -27.17 -11.50
N ARG A 141 -20.80 -26.56 -10.76
CA ARG A 141 -22.24 -26.87 -10.81
C ARG A 141 -22.83 -26.59 -12.19
N LYS A 142 -22.54 -25.42 -12.77
CA LYS A 142 -22.98 -25.06 -14.14
C LYS A 142 -22.38 -25.98 -15.21
N ARG A 143 -21.20 -26.58 -14.99
CA ARG A 143 -20.61 -27.59 -15.89
C ARG A 143 -21.33 -28.94 -15.80
N ASN A 144 -21.66 -29.41 -14.60
CA ASN A 144 -22.32 -30.71 -14.44
C ASN A 144 -23.74 -30.71 -15.02
N LEU A 145 -24.48 -29.61 -14.86
CA LEU A 145 -25.79 -29.42 -15.50
C LEU A 145 -25.74 -29.47 -17.04
N ARG A 146 -24.61 -29.11 -17.67
CA ARG A 146 -24.43 -29.23 -19.14
C ARG A 146 -24.20 -30.66 -19.61
N LYS A 147 -23.79 -31.58 -18.73
CA LYS A 147 -23.64 -33.01 -19.09
C LYS A 147 -24.99 -33.74 -19.08
N ASP A 148 -25.91 -33.29 -18.24
CA ASP A 148 -27.21 -33.96 -18.05
C ASP A 148 -28.32 -33.43 -18.99
N VAL A 149 -28.08 -32.33 -19.71
CA VAL A 149 -29.05 -31.74 -20.66
C VAL A 149 -28.42 -31.60 -22.05
N ALA A 150 -28.48 -32.68 -22.82
CA ALA A 150 -28.29 -32.65 -24.26
C ALA A 150 -29.62 -32.25 -24.94
N ASN A 151 -29.97 -30.96 -24.90
CA ASN A 151 -30.62 -30.24 -25.99
C ASN A 151 -31.07 -28.85 -25.54
N ASP A 152 -30.75 -27.86 -26.37
CA ASP A 152 -31.28 -26.50 -26.41
C ASP A 152 -31.20 -25.63 -25.14
N LEU A 153 -30.08 -24.91 -24.99
CA LEU A 153 -30.06 -23.51 -24.56
C LEU A 153 -28.85 -22.79 -25.16
N LYS A 154 -28.99 -22.34 -26.41
CA LYS A 154 -28.07 -21.35 -27.01
C LYS A 154 -28.20 -20.02 -26.26
N LYS A 155 -27.05 -19.48 -25.83
CA LYS A 155 -26.82 -18.17 -25.18
C LYS A 155 -26.90 -18.11 -23.66
N TRP A 156 -26.08 -18.88 -22.94
CA TRP A 156 -25.48 -18.41 -21.68
C TRP A 156 -23.99 -18.75 -21.66
N THR A 157 -23.17 -17.74 -21.41
CA THR A 157 -21.72 -17.70 -21.62
C THR A 157 -20.98 -18.84 -20.90
N LYS A 158 -19.98 -19.40 -21.59
CA LYS A 158 -19.06 -20.44 -21.11
C LYS A 158 -18.38 -20.01 -19.81
N TYR A 159 -18.73 -20.65 -18.70
CA TYR A 159 -17.87 -20.71 -17.52
C TYR A 159 -17.43 -22.17 -17.37
N GLU A 160 -16.33 -22.51 -18.03
CA GLU A 160 -15.65 -23.80 -17.85
C GLU A 160 -14.68 -23.65 -16.66
N LYS A 161 -14.54 -24.70 -15.83
CA LYS A 161 -13.59 -24.69 -14.72
C LYS A 161 -12.18 -24.46 -15.29
N PRO A 162 -11.37 -23.58 -14.70
CA PRO A 162 -9.99 -23.44 -15.12
C PRO A 162 -9.23 -24.76 -14.91
N VAL A 163 -8.71 -25.34 -15.99
CA VAL A 163 -7.93 -26.60 -15.96
C VAL A 163 -6.43 -26.33 -15.92
N SER A 164 -6.01 -25.15 -16.37
CA SER A 164 -4.66 -24.64 -16.30
C SER A 164 -4.50 -23.55 -15.24
N LYS A 165 -3.26 -23.31 -14.82
CA LYS A 165 -2.93 -22.19 -13.93
C LYS A 165 -3.36 -20.84 -14.51
N LYS A 166 -3.13 -20.62 -15.81
CA LYS A 166 -3.51 -19.40 -16.53
C LYS A 166 -5.02 -19.13 -16.46
N GLU A 167 -5.83 -20.12 -16.78
CA GLU A 167 -7.29 -19.96 -16.69
C GLU A 167 -7.73 -19.69 -15.26
N LYS A 168 -7.06 -20.29 -14.26
CA LYS A 168 -7.40 -20.06 -12.84
C LYS A 168 -7.10 -18.63 -12.43
N ASP A 169 -6.00 -18.07 -12.93
CA ASP A 169 -5.62 -16.68 -12.71
C ASP A 169 -6.61 -15.72 -13.41
N GLU A 170 -7.03 -16.00 -14.64
CA GLU A 170 -8.07 -15.23 -15.36
C GLU A 170 -9.43 -15.29 -14.64
N PHE A 171 -9.79 -16.46 -14.11
CA PHE A 171 -11.02 -16.65 -13.35
C PHE A 171 -10.97 -15.93 -12.00
N PHE A 172 -9.80 -15.93 -11.33
CA PHE A 172 -9.56 -15.16 -10.12
C PHE A 172 -9.66 -13.65 -10.36
N ARG A 173 -9.13 -13.14 -11.48
CA ARG A 173 -9.33 -11.74 -11.89
C ARG A 173 -10.81 -11.40 -12.11
N SER A 174 -11.58 -12.34 -12.66
CA SER A 174 -13.03 -12.17 -12.84
C SER A 174 -13.78 -12.10 -11.51
N TYR A 175 -13.39 -12.93 -10.53
CA TYR A 175 -13.86 -12.83 -9.15
C TYR A 175 -13.53 -11.46 -8.55
N LEU A 176 -12.28 -11.00 -8.63
CA LEU A 176 -11.88 -9.68 -8.13
C LEU A 176 -12.67 -8.54 -8.79
N LYS A 177 -12.90 -8.61 -10.11
CA LYS A 177 -13.74 -7.63 -10.80
C LYS A 177 -15.17 -7.60 -10.26
N ASN A 178 -15.75 -8.75 -9.93
CA ASN A 178 -17.05 -8.82 -9.28
C ASN A 178 -17.02 -8.16 -7.89
N ILE A 179 -15.99 -8.45 -7.08
CA ILE A 179 -15.81 -7.82 -5.76
C ILE A 179 -15.64 -6.30 -5.91
N PHE A 180 -14.86 -5.81 -6.87
CA PHE A 180 -14.63 -4.38 -7.07
C PHE A 180 -15.91 -3.61 -7.44
N ALA A 181 -16.80 -4.24 -8.20
CA ALA A 181 -18.08 -3.64 -8.58
C ALA A 181 -19.08 -3.57 -7.43
N HIS A 182 -18.90 -4.38 -6.38
CA HIS A 182 -19.86 -4.56 -5.28
C HIS A 182 -19.23 -4.33 -3.91
N THR A 183 -18.10 -3.63 -3.84
CA THR A 183 -17.50 -3.16 -2.59
C THR A 183 -17.34 -1.66 -2.63
N SER A 184 -17.33 -1.04 -1.46
CA SER A 184 -17.11 0.38 -1.28
C SER A 184 -16.26 0.62 -0.03
N PRO A 185 -15.65 1.81 0.11
CA PRO A 185 -15.02 2.20 1.37
C PRO A 185 -15.97 2.05 2.58
N LEU A 186 -17.26 2.35 2.41
CA LEU A 186 -18.26 2.23 3.47
C LEU A 186 -18.49 0.77 3.88
N SER A 187 -18.67 -0.14 2.92
CA SER A 187 -18.87 -1.57 3.23
C SER A 187 -17.62 -2.20 3.85
N MET A 188 -16.42 -1.79 3.43
CA MET A 188 -15.17 -2.18 4.09
C MET A 188 -15.14 -1.71 5.55
N MET A 189 -15.59 -0.48 5.80
CA MET A 189 -15.61 0.07 7.14
C MET A 189 -16.60 -0.67 8.04
N GLU A 190 -17.79 -0.97 7.52
CA GLU A 190 -18.89 -1.58 8.27
C GLU A 190 -18.65 -3.07 8.55
N TYR A 191 -18.22 -3.84 7.56
CA TYR A 191 -18.19 -5.30 7.64
C TYR A 191 -16.78 -5.88 7.78
N GLU A 192 -15.75 -5.18 7.29
CA GLU A 192 -14.41 -5.76 7.10
C GLU A 192 -13.36 -5.22 8.05
N SER A 193 -13.72 -4.28 8.92
CA SER A 193 -12.73 -3.62 9.78
C SER A 193 -13.24 -3.24 11.16
N LYS A 194 -12.31 -3.09 12.09
CA LYS A 194 -12.56 -2.60 13.45
C LYS A 194 -11.61 -1.47 13.82
N SER A 195 -12.07 -0.56 14.68
CA SER A 195 -11.22 0.49 15.24
C SER A 195 -10.08 -0.11 16.08
N ILE A 196 -8.92 0.53 16.04
CA ILE A 196 -7.74 0.17 16.85
C ILE A 196 -7.03 1.44 17.34
N GLU A 197 -6.25 1.29 18.40
CA GLU A 197 -5.37 2.35 18.89
C GLU A 197 -4.03 2.35 18.13
N ILE A 198 -3.37 3.52 18.04
CA ILE A 198 -2.09 3.67 17.33
C ILE A 198 -1.01 2.70 17.86
N ASN A 199 -0.97 2.44 19.16
CA ASN A 199 0.02 1.53 19.75
C ASN A 199 -0.17 0.05 19.33
N GLN A 200 -1.37 -0.30 18.84
CA GLN A 200 -1.71 -1.63 18.33
C GLN A 200 -1.38 -1.80 16.85
N VAL A 201 -1.07 -0.71 16.13
CA VAL A 201 -0.90 -0.71 14.66
C VAL A 201 0.17 -1.72 14.24
N ARG A 202 -0.18 -2.50 13.21
CA ARG A 202 0.68 -3.45 12.50
C ARG A 202 0.59 -3.23 11.00
N THR A 203 1.56 -3.77 10.26
CA THR A 203 1.51 -3.81 8.80
C THR A 203 0.20 -4.45 8.31
N GLY A 204 -0.47 -3.78 7.36
CA GLY A 204 -1.78 -4.13 6.82
C GLY A 204 -2.95 -3.38 7.48
N ASP A 205 -2.76 -2.77 8.65
CA ASP A 205 -3.76 -1.86 9.20
C ASP A 205 -3.83 -0.57 8.35
N ILE A 206 -4.95 0.15 8.47
CA ILE A 206 -5.28 1.29 7.61
C ILE A 206 -5.61 2.55 8.42
N LEU A 207 -5.31 3.71 7.86
CA LEU A 207 -5.95 4.99 8.16
C LEU A 207 -7.12 5.18 7.21
N PHE A 208 -8.28 5.51 7.76
CA PHE A 208 -9.52 5.65 7.01
C PHE A 208 -10.37 6.77 7.63
N ASP A 209 -10.73 7.78 6.83
CA ASP A 209 -11.70 8.79 7.27
C ASP A 209 -13.11 8.47 6.76
N LEU A 210 -14.01 8.21 7.70
CA LEU A 210 -15.43 7.94 7.46
C LEU A 210 -16.17 9.06 6.74
N ASN A 211 -15.76 10.30 6.96
CA ASN A 211 -16.43 11.46 6.36
C ASN A 211 -15.92 11.73 4.93
N LYS A 212 -14.78 11.14 4.57
CA LYS A 212 -14.14 11.28 3.25
C LYS A 212 -13.63 9.91 2.76
N PRO A 213 -14.56 9.01 2.38
CA PRO A 213 -14.25 7.61 2.03
C PRO A 213 -13.22 7.43 0.88
N GLY A 214 -12.94 8.48 0.09
CA GLY A 214 -11.93 8.46 -0.96
C GLY A 214 -10.48 8.39 -0.48
N TYR A 215 -10.21 8.59 0.81
CA TYR A 215 -8.86 8.60 1.37
C TYR A 215 -8.65 7.45 2.37
N ILE A 216 -7.80 6.51 1.98
CA ILE A 216 -7.37 5.36 2.76
C ILE A 216 -5.86 5.22 2.61
N CYS A 217 -5.14 5.00 3.70
CA CYS A 217 -3.72 4.67 3.66
C CYS A 217 -3.48 3.35 4.37
N MET A 218 -2.76 2.41 3.77
CA MET A 218 -2.33 1.18 4.41
C MET A 218 -0.92 1.32 4.97
N VAL A 219 -0.68 0.78 6.16
CA VAL A 219 0.67 0.60 6.69
C VAL A 219 1.33 -0.56 5.96
N VAL A 220 2.35 -0.29 5.15
CA VAL A 220 3.06 -1.32 4.37
C VAL A 220 4.34 -1.80 5.02
N ASP A 221 4.88 -1.03 5.98
CA ASP A 221 6.04 -1.44 6.77
C ASP A 221 6.13 -0.68 8.11
N ILE A 222 6.82 -1.28 9.08
CA ILE A 222 7.10 -0.72 10.39
C ILE A 222 8.55 -0.99 10.78
N CYS A 223 9.22 0.06 11.26
CA CYS A 223 10.49 -0.05 11.97
C CYS A 223 10.36 0.48 13.40
N LYS A 224 11.29 0.07 14.26
CA LYS A 224 11.30 0.40 15.68
C LYS A 224 12.71 0.76 16.12
N ASN A 225 12.84 1.82 16.92
CA ASN A 225 14.05 2.10 17.67
C ASN A 225 14.14 1.11 18.86
N PRO A 226 15.15 0.23 18.92
CA PRO A 226 15.24 -0.79 19.95
C PRO A 226 15.55 -0.20 21.34
N GLU A 227 16.12 1.01 21.43
CA GLU A 227 16.46 1.66 22.70
C GLU A 227 15.24 2.38 23.31
N THR A 228 14.52 3.17 22.51
CA THR A 228 13.40 4.00 23.00
C THR A 228 12.06 3.29 22.92
N GLY A 229 11.93 2.31 22.03
CA GLY A 229 10.67 1.63 21.74
C GLY A 229 9.81 2.31 20.68
N GLU A 230 10.17 3.51 20.26
CA GLU A 230 9.47 4.32 19.26
C GLU A 230 9.34 3.59 17.92
N LYS A 231 8.15 3.64 17.31
CA LYS A 231 7.90 3.09 15.98
C LYS A 231 7.84 4.18 14.92
N ALA A 232 8.19 3.79 13.69
CA ALA A 232 7.90 4.57 12.49
C ALA A 232 7.28 3.68 11.42
N TYR A 233 6.44 4.27 10.56
CA TYR A 233 5.53 3.58 9.67
C TYR A 233 5.69 4.06 8.22
N LEU A 234 5.65 3.16 7.26
CA LEU A 234 5.47 3.51 5.85
C LEU A 234 3.99 3.40 5.50
N LEU A 235 3.44 4.46 4.93
CA LEU A 235 2.06 4.52 4.47
C LEU A 235 2.02 4.41 2.94
N ALA A 236 1.04 3.68 2.41
CA ALA A 236 0.80 3.58 0.97
C ALA A 236 -0.68 3.71 0.64
N GLN A 237 -0.98 4.21 -0.56
CA GLN A 237 -2.35 4.40 -1.04
C GLN A 237 -2.44 4.26 -2.57
N SER A 238 -3.66 4.14 -3.06
CA SER A 238 -4.03 4.55 -4.42
C SER A 238 -5.13 5.62 -4.34
N SER A 239 -5.58 6.19 -5.46
CA SER A 239 -6.59 7.26 -5.46
C SER A 239 -7.93 6.86 -6.08
N SER A 240 -8.90 7.77 -5.95
CA SER A 240 -10.09 7.88 -6.78
C SER A 240 -9.98 9.18 -7.59
N PRO A 241 -9.83 9.17 -8.92
CA PRO A 241 -9.85 8.01 -9.81
C PRO A 241 -8.72 7.00 -9.55
N ALA A 242 -8.96 5.74 -9.93
CA ALA A 242 -8.00 4.64 -9.81
C ALA A 242 -6.61 5.01 -10.36
N SER A 243 -5.58 4.71 -9.58
CA SER A 243 -4.17 4.99 -9.86
C SER A 243 -3.30 3.80 -9.51
N ASP A 244 -2.01 3.90 -9.84
CA ASP A 244 -0.99 3.09 -9.21
C ASP A 244 -1.09 3.13 -7.68
N PHE A 245 -0.60 2.07 -7.03
CA PHE A 245 -0.41 1.99 -5.59
C PHE A 245 1.01 2.42 -5.24
N TYR A 246 1.18 3.32 -4.27
CA TYR A 246 2.47 3.95 -4.00
C TYR A 246 2.69 4.24 -2.51
N VAL A 247 3.95 4.20 -2.07
CA VAL A 247 4.36 4.65 -0.73
C VAL A 247 4.40 6.16 -0.72
N LEU A 248 3.79 6.78 0.27
CA LEU A 248 3.72 8.23 0.45
C LEU A 248 5.06 8.81 0.94
N LYS A 249 5.40 10.03 0.53
CA LYS A 249 6.40 10.84 1.23
C LYS A 249 5.79 11.41 2.51
N ASN A 250 6.59 11.57 3.56
CA ASN A 250 6.18 12.36 4.72
C ASN A 250 6.36 13.87 4.40
N PRO A 251 5.30 14.70 4.38
CA PRO A 251 5.43 16.10 4.02
C PRO A 251 6.19 16.93 5.07
N LYS A 252 6.32 16.43 6.31
CA LYS A 252 7.01 17.11 7.41
C LYS A 252 8.52 16.88 7.40
N LEU A 253 9.00 15.83 6.72
CA LEU A 253 10.40 15.43 6.74
C LEU A 253 10.98 15.32 5.33
N VAL A 254 12.08 16.04 5.11
CA VAL A 254 12.80 16.00 3.83
C VAL A 254 13.58 14.69 3.74
N ASN A 255 13.41 13.96 2.64
CA ASN A 255 14.09 12.69 2.31
C ASN A 255 13.86 11.53 3.29
N ASP A 256 12.92 11.67 4.23
CA ASP A 256 12.46 10.61 5.11
C ASP A 256 10.99 10.29 4.80
N PRO A 257 10.68 9.13 4.18
CA PRO A 257 9.30 8.73 3.92
C PRO A 257 8.60 8.11 5.14
N TRP A 258 9.30 7.93 6.25
CA TRP A 258 8.75 7.33 7.45
C TRP A 258 7.91 8.34 8.24
N TYR A 259 6.75 7.88 8.68
CA TYR A 259 5.89 8.59 9.62
C TYR A 259 6.23 8.14 11.03
N HIS A 260 6.66 9.04 11.89
CA HIS A 260 6.97 8.74 13.28
C HIS A 260 5.71 8.88 14.15
N GLU A 261 5.73 8.37 15.39
CA GLU A 261 4.55 8.43 16.27
C GLU A 261 4.02 9.85 16.47
N GLU A 262 4.90 10.86 16.46
CA GLU A 262 4.52 12.27 16.55
C GLU A 262 3.78 12.81 15.33
N ASP A 263 3.96 12.20 14.15
CA ASP A 263 3.26 12.61 12.93
C ASP A 263 1.75 12.32 13.00
N PHE A 264 1.37 11.44 13.91
CA PHE A 264 -0.02 11.09 14.22
C PHE A 264 -0.57 11.86 15.42
N ARG A 265 0.09 12.95 15.85
CA ARG A 265 -0.57 13.98 16.67
C ARG A 265 -1.57 14.71 15.77
N MET A 266 -2.83 14.37 15.96
CA MET A 266 -3.88 14.59 14.97
C MET A 266 -4.15 16.08 14.69
N PRO A 267 -4.51 16.44 13.43
CA PRO A 267 -4.72 15.52 12.30
C PRO A 267 -3.41 14.95 11.74
N ALA A 268 -3.43 13.67 11.34
CA ALA A 268 -2.28 13.04 10.70
C ALA A 268 -2.21 13.51 9.24
N GLU A 269 -1.12 14.19 8.91
CA GLU A 269 -0.94 14.86 7.62
C GLU A 269 -0.23 13.95 6.63
N THR A 270 -0.82 13.80 5.44
CA THR A 270 -0.21 13.14 4.28
C THR A 270 -0.15 14.14 3.11
N PRO A 271 0.63 13.88 2.05
CA PRO A 271 0.70 14.77 0.88
C PRO A 271 -0.64 15.01 0.18
N GLU A 272 -1.66 14.20 0.46
CA GLU A 272 -2.95 14.22 -0.25
C GLU A 272 -4.14 14.48 0.69
N TYR A 273 -3.96 14.30 2.00
CA TYR A 273 -5.07 14.33 2.95
C TYR A 273 -4.66 14.55 4.41
N LEU A 274 -5.59 15.08 5.21
CA LEU A 274 -5.48 15.21 6.67
C LEU A 274 -6.45 14.23 7.34
N PHE A 275 -5.93 13.17 7.96
CA PHE A 275 -6.76 12.21 8.66
C PHE A 275 -7.15 12.73 10.05
N PRO A 276 -8.45 12.69 10.42
CA PRO A 276 -8.92 13.09 11.75
C PRO A 276 -8.62 12.02 12.80
N LYS A 277 -8.75 12.37 14.07
CA LYS A 277 -8.63 11.43 15.18
C LYS A 277 -9.53 10.20 14.95
N ASP A 278 -9.11 9.06 15.50
CA ASP A 278 -9.87 7.79 15.47
C ASP A 278 -10.01 7.17 14.05
N SER A 279 -9.08 7.51 13.15
CA SER A 279 -9.02 6.96 11.77
C SER A 279 -8.39 5.56 11.67
N TRP A 280 -7.77 5.05 12.72
CA TRP A 280 -7.03 3.78 12.67
C TRP A 280 -7.97 2.58 12.69
N ARG A 281 -7.79 1.68 11.72
CA ARG A 281 -8.60 0.46 11.61
C ARG A 281 -7.78 -0.76 11.24
N ARG A 282 -8.22 -1.92 11.71
CA ARG A 282 -7.69 -3.24 11.35
C ARG A 282 -8.67 -3.98 10.48
N LEU A 283 -8.18 -4.49 9.35
CA LEU A 283 -8.96 -5.34 8.45
C LEU A 283 -9.00 -6.79 8.96
N SER A 284 -10.15 -7.44 8.80
CA SER A 284 -10.45 -8.80 9.26
C SER A 284 -10.20 -9.88 8.19
N TYR A 285 -9.34 -9.60 7.20
CA TYR A 285 -9.09 -10.47 6.05
C TYR A 285 -8.12 -11.63 6.29
N LEU A 286 -7.33 -11.57 7.36
CA LEU A 286 -6.40 -12.64 7.71
C LEU A 286 -6.98 -13.40 8.89
N GLY A 287 -6.97 -14.73 8.82
CA GLY A 287 -7.30 -15.57 9.97
C GLY A 287 -6.48 -15.15 11.20
N ASN A 288 -7.13 -15.17 12.37
CA ASN A 288 -6.46 -14.93 13.64
C ASN A 288 -5.41 -16.02 13.92
#